data_AF-U4PP75-F1
#
_entry.id   AF-U4PP75-F1
#
_cell.length_a   1.000
_cell.length_b   1.000
_cell.length_c   1.000
_cell.angle_alpha   90.00
_cell.angle_beta   90.00
_cell.angle_gamma   90.00
#
_symmetry.space_group_name_H-M   'P 1'
#
loop_
_entity.id
_entity.type
_entity.pdbx_description
1 polymer ?
#
loop_
_entity_poly.entity_id
_entity_poly.type
_entity_poly.pdbx_seq_one_letter_code
_entity_poly.pdbx_strand_id
1 'polypeptide(L)'
;AARERVIRLLKGQESNGGGSTKRGDKLSEDLLSGLELVDLLEIQPADEAIAERLTQIQVFLKEKSAEIDEKFAEKKRKLATGDELTTGVLKVVKVYLAVKRRIQPGDKMAGRHG
;
A
#
# COMPACT_ATOMS: atom_id res chain seq x y z
N ALA A 1 -9.77 -1.00 6.29
CA ALA A 1 -9.88 0.11 5.30
C ALA A 1 -10.57 -0.29 3.99
N ALA A 2 -9.90 -0.97 3.04
CA ALA A 2 -10.52 -1.31 1.74
C ALA A 2 -11.68 -2.30 1.87
N ARG A 3 -11.47 -3.38 2.65
CA ARG A 3 -12.48 -4.38 2.98
C ARG A 3 -13.76 -3.78 3.58
N GLU A 4 -13.63 -2.95 4.61
CA GLU A 4 -14.79 -2.30 5.27
C GLU A 4 -15.58 -1.39 4.33
N ARG A 5 -14.91 -0.74 3.35
CA ARG A 5 -15.59 0.07 2.33
C ARG A 5 -16.40 -0.80 1.38
N VAL A 6 -15.87 -1.95 0.96
CA VAL A 6 -16.59 -2.92 0.11
C VAL A 6 -17.76 -3.52 0.87
N ILE A 7 -17.59 -3.91 2.13
CA ILE A 7 -18.69 -4.41 2.98
C ILE A 7 -19.80 -3.37 3.10
N ARG A 8 -19.47 -2.10 3.35
CA ARG A 8 -20.45 -1.02 3.43
C ARG A 8 -21.18 -0.80 2.10
N LEU A 9 -20.48 -0.96 0.99
CA LEU A 9 -21.05 -0.82 -0.36
C LEU A 9 -22.03 -1.95 -0.69
N LEU A 10 -21.75 -3.17 -0.23
CA LEU A 10 -22.54 -4.38 -0.50
C LEU A 10 -23.67 -4.63 0.51
N LYS A 11 -23.60 -4.04 1.71
CA LYS A 11 -24.58 -4.26 2.78
C LYS A 11 -26.00 -3.90 2.32
N GLY A 12 -26.92 -4.85 2.46
CA GLY A 12 -28.34 -4.65 2.15
C GLY A 12 -28.70 -4.78 0.66
N GLN A 13 -27.73 -5.11 -0.19
CA GLN A 13 -27.95 -5.39 -1.60
C GLN A 13 -28.31 -6.86 -1.84
N GLU A 14 -28.94 -7.13 -2.97
CA GLU A 14 -29.15 -8.49 -3.47
C GLU A 14 -28.01 -8.87 -4.41
N SER A 15 -27.56 -10.13 -4.31
CA SER A 15 -26.52 -10.67 -5.19
C SER A 15 -27.14 -11.34 -6.42
N ASN A 16 -26.58 -11.10 -7.60
CA ASN A 16 -26.83 -11.87 -8.81
C ASN A 16 -25.96 -13.15 -8.88
N GLY A 17 -25.10 -13.37 -7.89
CA GLY A 17 -24.15 -14.48 -7.79
C GLY A 17 -22.71 -13.99 -7.61
N GLY A 18 -21.75 -14.89 -7.80
CA GLY A 18 -20.32 -14.57 -7.68
C GLY A 18 -19.77 -14.75 -6.27
N GLY A 19 -18.49 -15.11 -6.18
CA GLY A 19 -17.85 -15.57 -4.95
C GLY A 19 -18.61 -16.74 -4.32
N SER A 20 -18.88 -16.64 -3.02
CA SER A 20 -19.63 -17.64 -2.24
C SER A 20 -21.15 -17.43 -2.23
N THR A 21 -21.70 -16.52 -3.04
CA THR A 21 -23.13 -16.12 -3.00
C THR A 21 -23.92 -16.68 -4.18
N LYS A 22 -25.22 -16.95 -3.95
CA LYS A 22 -26.17 -17.38 -5.00
C LYS A 22 -27.02 -16.21 -5.48
N ARG A 23 -27.62 -16.38 -6.66
CA ARG A 23 -28.56 -15.40 -7.21
C ARG A 23 -29.78 -15.24 -6.30
N GLY A 24 -30.08 -14.01 -5.91
CA GLY A 24 -31.15 -13.65 -4.99
C GLY A 24 -30.74 -13.67 -3.50
N ASP A 25 -29.48 -13.97 -3.17
CA ASP A 25 -29.04 -13.90 -1.77
C ASP A 25 -28.99 -12.45 -1.28
N LYS A 26 -29.57 -12.22 -0.10
CA LYS A 26 -29.48 -10.94 0.61
C LYS A 26 -28.13 -10.83 1.33
N LEU A 27 -27.39 -9.78 1.02
CA LEU A 27 -26.07 -9.53 1.59
C LEU A 27 -26.20 -8.95 3.01
N SER A 28 -26.23 -9.83 4.01
CA SER A 28 -26.23 -9.47 5.43
C SER A 28 -24.82 -9.11 5.93
N GLU A 29 -24.75 -8.31 6.99
CA GLU A 29 -23.48 -7.87 7.58
C GLU A 29 -22.66 -9.05 8.14
N ASP A 30 -23.33 -10.04 8.72
CA ASP A 30 -22.68 -11.25 9.25
C ASP A 30 -22.05 -12.09 8.14
N LEU A 31 -22.75 -12.25 7.01
CA LEU A 31 -22.27 -13.01 5.86
C LEU A 31 -21.07 -12.30 5.23
N LEU A 32 -21.15 -10.98 5.00
CA LEU A 32 -20.05 -10.18 4.45
C LEU A 32 -18.83 -10.11 5.38
N SER A 33 -19.05 -10.11 6.69
CA SER A 33 -17.96 -10.04 7.67
C SER A 33 -17.17 -11.35 7.80
N GLY A 34 -17.73 -12.48 7.37
CA GLY A 34 -17.04 -13.77 7.33
C GLY A 34 -16.18 -13.98 6.08
N LEU A 35 -16.35 -13.18 5.03
CA LEU A 35 -15.68 -13.37 3.74
C LEU A 35 -14.34 -12.62 3.64
N GLU A 36 -13.42 -13.19 2.87
CA GLU A 36 -12.18 -12.51 2.51
C GLU A 36 -12.42 -11.42 1.47
N LEU A 37 -11.46 -10.50 1.34
CA LEU A 37 -11.56 -9.41 0.34
C LEU A 37 -11.69 -9.95 -1.09
N VAL A 38 -11.04 -11.07 -1.39
CA VAL A 38 -11.09 -11.70 -2.72
C VAL A 38 -12.52 -12.13 -3.03
N ASP A 39 -13.14 -12.90 -2.13
CA ASP A 39 -14.52 -13.37 -2.28
C ASP A 39 -15.52 -12.21 -2.33
N LEU A 40 -15.30 -11.16 -1.51
CA LEU A 40 -16.13 -9.96 -1.50
C LEU A 40 -16.10 -9.18 -2.81
N LEU A 41 -14.95 -9.16 -3.49
CA LEU A 41 -14.81 -8.48 -4.77
C LEU A 41 -15.49 -9.27 -5.89
N GLU A 42 -15.55 -10.60 -5.80
CA GLU A 42 -16.20 -11.44 -6.81
C GLU A 42 -17.73 -11.43 -6.79
N ILE A 43 -18.34 -10.91 -5.71
CA ILE A 43 -19.80 -10.76 -5.60
C ILE A 43 -20.29 -9.84 -6.72
N GLN A 44 -21.36 -10.23 -7.40
CA GLN A 44 -22.05 -9.43 -8.40
C GLN A 44 -23.33 -8.84 -7.80
N PRO A 45 -23.35 -7.53 -7.45
CA PRO A 45 -24.55 -6.88 -6.95
C PRO A 45 -25.65 -6.81 -8.03
N ALA A 46 -26.91 -6.83 -7.61
CA ALA A 46 -28.05 -6.63 -8.50
C ALA A 46 -28.18 -5.18 -9.00
N ASP A 47 -27.72 -4.21 -8.21
CA ASP A 47 -27.66 -2.80 -8.58
C ASP A 47 -26.46 -2.55 -9.52
N GLU A 48 -26.74 -2.08 -10.73
CA GLU A 48 -25.77 -1.82 -11.79
C GLU A 48 -24.75 -0.73 -11.41
N ALA A 49 -25.18 0.33 -10.70
CA ALA A 49 -24.27 1.38 -10.26
C ALA A 49 -23.27 0.88 -9.20
N ILE A 50 -23.71 -0.06 -8.36
CA ILE A 50 -22.84 -0.69 -7.37
C ILE A 50 -21.89 -1.70 -8.03
N ALA A 51 -22.38 -2.46 -8.99
CA ALA A 51 -21.56 -3.39 -9.78
C ALA A 51 -20.45 -2.65 -10.55
N GLU A 52 -20.76 -1.52 -11.18
CA GLU A 52 -19.77 -0.68 -11.86
C GLU A 52 -18.71 -0.18 -10.87
N ARG A 53 -19.15 0.34 -9.71
CA ARG A 53 -18.24 0.84 -8.67
C ARG A 53 -17.34 -0.27 -8.10
N LEU A 54 -17.87 -1.47 -7.92
CA LEU A 54 -17.09 -2.63 -7.47
C LEU A 54 -16.03 -3.01 -8.51
N THR A 55 -16.39 -2.98 -9.79
CA THR A 55 -15.47 -3.23 -10.91
C THR A 55 -14.34 -2.19 -10.94
N GLN A 56 -14.66 -0.90 -10.77
CA GLN A 56 -13.65 0.16 -10.68
C GLN A 56 -12.69 -0.06 -9.49
N ILE A 57 -13.22 -0.50 -8.34
CA ILE A 57 -12.40 -0.84 -7.16
C ILE A 57 -11.47 -2.02 -7.47
N GLN A 58 -11.96 -3.07 -8.14
CA GLN A 58 -11.13 -4.22 -8.54
C GLN A 58 -9.98 -3.81 -9.46
N VAL A 59 -10.28 -3.03 -10.51
CA VAL A 59 -9.27 -2.53 -11.45
C VAL A 59 -8.22 -1.71 -10.72
N PHE A 60 -8.65 -0.76 -9.89
CA PHE A 60 -7.74 0.06 -9.10
C PHE A 60 -6.84 -0.77 -8.18
N LEU A 61 -7.39 -1.76 -7.47
CA LEU A 61 -6.59 -2.62 -6.59
C LEU A 61 -5.59 -3.48 -7.36
N LYS A 62 -5.96 -3.96 -8.55
CA LYS A 62 -5.08 -4.72 -9.43
C LYS A 62 -3.92 -3.87 -9.94
N GLU A 63 -4.21 -2.67 -10.42
CA GLU A 63 -3.20 -1.70 -10.87
C GLU A 63 -2.25 -1.31 -9.74
N LYS A 64 -2.78 -1.04 -8.54
CA LYS A 64 -1.95 -0.70 -7.38
C LYS A 64 -1.08 -1.85 -6.92
N SER A 65 -1.58 -3.08 -6.99
CA SER A 65 -0.78 -4.27 -6.66
C SER A 65 0.38 -4.42 -7.64
N ALA A 66 0.12 -4.29 -8.95
CA ALA A 66 1.16 -4.32 -9.97
C ALA A 66 2.22 -3.20 -9.78
N GLU A 67 1.79 -1.98 -9.45
CA GLU A 67 2.70 -0.85 -9.16
C GLU A 67 3.59 -1.14 -7.94
N ILE A 68 3.04 -1.77 -6.90
CA ILE A 68 3.80 -2.15 -5.71
C ILE A 68 4.83 -3.23 -6.04
N ASP A 69 4.43 -4.25 -6.81
CA ASP A 69 5.31 -5.34 -7.22
C ASP A 69 6.46 -4.84 -8.10
N GLU A 70 6.18 -3.92 -9.03
CA GLU A 70 7.20 -3.28 -9.87
C GLU A 70 8.20 -2.49 -9.01
N LYS A 71 7.71 -1.63 -8.09
CA LYS A 71 8.58 -0.89 -7.17
C LYS A 71 9.40 -1.80 -6.26
N PHE A 72 8.81 -2.91 -5.83
CA PHE A 72 9.51 -3.91 -5.03
C PHE A 72 10.62 -4.58 -5.82
N ALA A 73 10.34 -5.00 -7.06
CA ALA A 73 11.33 -5.58 -7.97
C ALA A 73 12.46 -4.60 -8.27
N GLU A 74 12.14 -3.33 -8.51
CA GLU A 74 13.14 -2.28 -8.76
C GLU A 74 14.06 -2.07 -7.54
N LYS A 75 13.48 -1.98 -6.32
CA LYS A 75 14.26 -1.86 -5.08
C LYS A 75 15.13 -3.08 -4.83
N LYS A 76 14.59 -4.29 -5.04
CA LYS A 76 15.34 -5.54 -4.93
C LYS A 76 16.52 -5.57 -5.89
N ARG A 77 16.31 -5.14 -7.14
CA ARG A 77 17.37 -5.00 -8.14
C ARG A 77 18.43 -4.02 -7.67
N LYS A 78 18.06 -2.80 -7.26
CA LYS A 78 19.01 -1.78 -6.77
C LYS A 78 19.85 -2.24 -5.57
N LEU A 79 19.26 -3.04 -4.67
CA LEU A 79 19.98 -3.59 -3.51
C LEU A 79 20.92 -4.76 -3.89
N ALA A 80 20.55 -5.55 -4.89
CA ALA A 80 21.36 -6.68 -5.36
C ALA A 80 22.46 -6.25 -6.34
N THR A 81 22.23 -5.16 -7.09
CA THR A 81 23.26 -4.53 -7.91
C THR A 81 24.37 -4.02 -6.99
N GLY A 82 25.62 -4.39 -7.30
CA GLY A 82 26.78 -3.90 -6.56
C GLY A 82 26.97 -2.38 -6.73
N ASP A 83 27.64 -1.77 -5.76
CA ASP A 83 28.00 -0.35 -5.85
C ASP A 83 29.04 -0.12 -6.95
N GLU A 84 28.90 0.97 -7.69
CA GLU A 84 29.95 1.43 -8.59
C GLU A 84 31.11 2.00 -7.76
N LEU A 85 32.25 1.30 -7.82
CA LEU A 85 33.48 1.69 -7.15
C LEU A 85 34.48 2.24 -8.16
N THR A 86 35.33 3.17 -7.70
CA THR A 86 36.46 3.66 -8.49
C THR A 86 37.42 2.53 -8.82
N THR A 87 38.12 2.63 -9.96
CA THR A 87 39.08 1.60 -10.40
C THR A 87 40.11 1.30 -9.30
N GLY A 88 40.34 0.01 -9.04
CA GLY A 88 41.27 -0.46 -8.00
C GLY A 88 40.69 -0.58 -6.59
N VAL A 89 39.44 -0.16 -6.34
CA VAL A 89 38.78 -0.29 -5.03
C VAL A 89 37.87 -1.52 -5.00
N LEU A 90 38.10 -2.42 -4.05
CA LEU A 90 37.30 -3.64 -3.90
C LEU A 90 36.09 -3.47 -2.97
N LYS A 91 36.21 -2.64 -1.91
CA LYS A 91 35.15 -2.41 -0.92
C LYS A 91 35.32 -1.07 -0.23
N VAL A 92 34.21 -0.37 0.03
CA VAL A 92 34.18 0.89 0.80
C VAL A 92 33.34 0.69 2.06
N VAL A 93 33.81 1.21 3.20
CA VAL A 93 33.08 1.21 4.47
C VAL A 93 32.97 2.64 4.97
N LYS A 94 31.75 3.16 5.09
CA LYS A 94 31.47 4.52 5.62
C LYS A 94 30.99 4.42 7.06
N VAL A 95 31.69 5.08 7.99
CA VAL A 95 31.31 5.16 9.41
C VAL A 95 30.74 6.54 9.70
N TYR A 96 29.46 6.60 10.06
CA TYR A 96 28.78 7.85 10.44
C TYR A 96 28.86 8.01 11.96
N LEU A 97 29.55 9.06 12.43
CA LEU A 97 29.67 9.39 13.85
C LEU A 97 28.89 10.66 14.16
N ALA A 98 27.88 10.56 15.01
CA ALA A 98 27.19 11.72 15.57
C ALA A 98 27.87 12.15 16.88
N VAL A 99 28.28 13.42 16.97
CA VAL A 99 28.90 13.99 18.17
C VAL A 99 28.12 15.22 18.61
N LYS A 100 27.72 15.25 19.89
CA LYS A 100 27.17 16.46 20.52
C LYS A 100 28.33 17.34 20.98
N ARG A 101 28.48 18.52 20.38
CA ARG A 101 29.49 19.50 20.80
C ARG A 101 28.90 20.38 21.91
N ARG A 102 29.72 20.67 22.92
CA ARG A 102 29.45 21.68 23.95
C ARG A 102 30.16 22.97 23.54
N ILE A 103 29.63 24.11 23.98
CA ILE A 103 30.26 25.41 23.74
C ILE A 103 31.62 25.49 24.45
N GLN A 104 32.63 26.04 23.78
CA GLN A 104 33.99 26.21 24.28
C GLN A 104 34.46 27.67 24.14
N PRO A 105 35.37 28.15 25.01
CA PRO A 105 36.02 29.44 24.80
C PRO A 105 36.71 29.47 23.43
N GLY A 106 36.42 30.51 22.63
CA GLY A 106 36.87 30.62 21.25
C GLY A 106 35.81 30.24 20.21
N ASP A 107 34.67 29.67 20.61
CA ASP A 107 33.53 29.51 19.73
C ASP A 107 32.96 30.88 19.35
N LYS A 108 32.88 31.15 18.05
CA LYS A 108 32.28 32.39 17.53
C LYS A 108 30.78 32.37 17.83
N MET A 109 30.36 33.25 18.72
CA MET A 109 28.95 33.58 18.94
C MET A 109 28.63 34.94 18.32
N ALA A 110 27.47 35.07 17.67
CA ALA A 110 26.97 36.33 17.15
C ALA A 110 25.64 36.68 17.83
N GLY A 111 25.46 37.98 18.12
CA GLY A 111 24.24 38.52 18.72
C GLY A 111 23.18 38.87 17.67
N ARG A 112 22.03 39.36 18.13
CA ARG A 112 20.90 39.74 17.24
C ARG A 112 21.08 41.08 16.53
N HIS A 113 22.02 41.93 16.95
CA HIS A 113 22.20 43.29 16.44
C HIS A 113 23.63 43.59 15.94
N GLY A 114 24.40 42.55 15.62
CA GLY A 114 25.82 42.66 15.25
C GLY A 114 26.70 42.48 16.47
#